data_AF-A0A507DWY8-F1
#
_entry.id   AF-A0A507DWY8-F1
#
_cell.length_a   1.000
_cell.length_b   1.000
_cell.length_c   1.000
_cell.angle_alpha   90.00
_cell.angle_beta   90.00
_cell.angle_gamma   90.00
#
_symmetry.space_group_name_H-M   'P 1'
#
loop_
_entity.id
_entity.type
_entity.pdbx_description
1 polymer ?
#
loop_
_entity_poly.entity_id
_entity_poly.type
_entity_poly.pdbx_seq_one_letter_code
_entity_poly.pdbx_strand_id
1 'polypeptide(L)'
;MADYGNVHDAPAVPLNSDDPRKQVQGGGDRGFNLGGHEFTNQQLGIAGGILGTATAIGLGAFAYDKYNDSKEQAAEDEWGFKNWEADAHRRQGEYLEAVKANKDLPKLTWVLTDANNIPQGAIRGGQESDGTPLYIARAFHEQGVHIGTASANFKDGAHIAYNGKQIEVPKYEILLGYESAVRWVDGQGPLKNLIGKPVEGGREPDGTPIYIGQGHLKNSVRPGKVGANFDGCLIAYDNDEEKERNYRYLVYAQ
;
A
#
# COMPACT_ATOMS: atom_id res chain seq x y z
N MET A 1 20.20 12.19 -51.53
CA MET A 1 20.79 12.91 -50.39
C MET A 1 19.81 12.79 -49.24
N ALA A 2 20.29 12.26 -48.13
CA ALA A 2 19.55 11.98 -46.90
C ALA A 2 19.14 13.28 -46.17
N ASP A 3 18.11 13.22 -45.34
CA ASP A 3 18.31 13.32 -43.88
C ASP A 3 17.12 12.70 -43.11
N TYR A 4 17.43 12.06 -41.99
CA TYR A 4 16.54 11.40 -41.03
C TYR A 4 16.47 12.28 -39.75
N GLY A 5 15.30 12.36 -39.11
CA GLY A 5 15.14 12.89 -37.75
C GLY A 5 13.78 13.57 -37.56
N ASN A 6 13.00 13.38 -36.49
CA ASN A 6 13.31 12.76 -35.21
C ASN A 6 12.03 12.18 -34.58
N VAL A 7 12.25 11.19 -33.73
CA VAL A 7 11.31 10.32 -33.00
C VAL A 7 10.50 11.07 -31.95
N HIS A 8 9.33 10.49 -31.66
CA HIS A 8 8.43 10.81 -30.56
C HIS A 8 9.16 11.01 -29.22
N ASP A 9 8.91 12.16 -28.58
CA ASP A 9 9.22 12.37 -27.17
C ASP A 9 8.37 11.39 -26.34
N ALA A 10 9.03 10.38 -25.76
CA ALA A 10 8.47 9.57 -24.68
C ALA A 10 8.30 10.46 -23.44
N PRO A 11 7.24 10.27 -22.63
CA PRO A 11 7.10 11.02 -21.38
C PRO A 11 8.31 10.77 -20.47
N ALA A 12 8.86 11.86 -19.94
CA ALA A 12 10.05 11.86 -19.10
C ALA A 12 9.87 10.94 -17.87
N VAL A 13 10.84 10.04 -17.69
CA VAL A 13 10.96 9.14 -16.55
C VAL A 13 11.17 9.96 -15.26
N PRO A 14 10.47 9.66 -14.15
CA PRO A 14 10.76 10.30 -12.87
C PRO A 14 12.19 9.99 -12.42
N LEU A 15 12.98 11.03 -12.19
CA LEU A 15 14.43 11.00 -11.91
C LEU A 15 14.85 10.33 -10.58
N ASN A 16 13.99 9.53 -9.94
CA ASN A 16 14.28 9.01 -8.59
C ASN A 16 13.82 7.56 -8.34
N SER A 17 13.81 6.70 -9.36
CA SER A 17 13.66 5.26 -9.14
C SER A 17 15.03 4.60 -8.95
N ASP A 18 15.29 4.08 -7.75
CA ASP A 18 16.43 3.20 -7.45
C ASP A 18 16.22 1.78 -8.02
N ASP A 19 15.36 1.62 -9.05
CA ASP A 19 15.11 0.34 -9.72
C ASP A 19 16.24 0.06 -10.73
N PRO A 20 17.10 -0.95 -10.49
CA PRO A 20 18.19 -1.28 -11.40
C PRO A 20 17.72 -1.78 -12.78
N ARG A 21 16.45 -2.16 -12.95
CA ARG A 21 15.87 -2.52 -14.25
C ARG A 21 15.58 -1.30 -15.12
N LYS A 22 15.32 -0.15 -14.49
CA LYS A 22 15.01 1.12 -15.16
C LYS A 22 16.26 2.00 -15.38
N GLN A 23 17.41 1.57 -14.85
CA GLN A 23 18.72 2.21 -15.05
C GLN A 23 19.38 1.86 -16.40
N VAL A 24 18.74 1.04 -17.25
CA VAL A 24 19.32 0.63 -18.54
C VAL A 24 18.78 1.52 -19.67
N GLN A 25 19.37 2.71 -19.83
CA GLN A 25 19.36 3.42 -21.11
C GLN A 25 20.79 3.48 -21.65
N GLY A 26 21.05 2.68 -22.68
CA GLY A 26 22.22 2.83 -23.55
C GLY A 26 23.23 1.67 -23.47
N GLY A 27 23.20 0.79 -24.48
CA GLY A 27 24.30 -0.13 -24.76
C GLY A 27 23.82 -1.48 -25.27
N GLY A 28 24.00 -1.72 -26.57
CA GLY A 28 23.47 -2.88 -27.29
C GLY A 28 23.90 -4.25 -26.75
N ASP A 29 23.08 -5.23 -27.13
CA ASP A 29 23.29 -6.68 -27.15
C ASP A 29 24.63 -7.15 -26.57
N ARG A 30 24.65 -7.36 -25.26
CA ARG A 30 25.57 -8.33 -24.65
C ARG A 30 24.81 -9.14 -23.62
N GLY A 31 24.46 -10.35 -24.04
CA GLY A 31 23.82 -11.36 -23.20
C GLY A 31 24.64 -11.67 -21.96
N PHE A 32 23.93 -11.94 -20.87
CA PHE A 32 24.51 -12.55 -19.68
C PHE A 32 24.72 -14.04 -19.97
N ASN A 33 25.98 -14.49 -19.91
CA ASN A 33 26.37 -15.89 -20.06
C ASN A 33 26.66 -16.47 -18.68
N LEU A 34 25.79 -17.36 -18.22
CA LEU A 34 26.07 -18.28 -17.11
C LEU A 34 25.86 -19.70 -17.63
N GLY A 35 26.96 -20.30 -18.09
CA GLY A 35 27.07 -21.75 -18.22
C GLY A 35 26.22 -22.41 -19.31
N GLY A 36 26.53 -22.12 -20.58
CA GLY A 36 26.65 -23.17 -21.61
C GLY A 36 25.42 -24.02 -21.97
N HIS A 37 24.19 -23.55 -21.79
CA HIS A 37 23.01 -24.20 -22.36
C HIS A 37 22.21 -23.23 -23.23
N GLU A 38 22.15 -23.54 -24.54
CA GLU A 38 21.14 -22.98 -25.43
C GLU A 38 19.78 -23.61 -25.12
N PHE A 39 18.78 -22.78 -24.82
CA PHE A 39 17.40 -23.23 -24.74
C PHE A 39 16.63 -22.72 -25.96
N THR A 40 16.32 -23.64 -26.87
CA THR A 40 15.32 -23.46 -27.91
C THR A 40 13.91 -23.47 -27.30
N ASN A 41 13.01 -22.68 -27.88
CA ASN A 41 11.60 -22.57 -27.52
C ASN A 41 10.92 -23.94 -27.33
N GLN A 42 10.76 -24.38 -26.09
CA GLN A 42 9.66 -25.20 -25.56
C GLN A 42 9.98 -25.60 -24.12
N GLN A 43 9.36 -24.95 -23.15
CA GLN A 43 8.62 -25.59 -22.04
C GLN A 43 8.11 -24.53 -21.06
N LEU A 44 6.81 -24.65 -20.74
CA LEU A 44 6.17 -23.97 -19.62
C LEU A 44 6.86 -24.38 -18.30
N GLY A 45 7.37 -23.39 -17.56
CA GLY A 45 7.76 -23.54 -16.16
C GLY A 45 6.68 -22.97 -15.25
N ILE A 46 5.98 -23.87 -14.55
CA ILE A 46 4.95 -23.57 -13.57
C ILE A 46 5.64 -23.16 -12.26
N ALA A 47 5.51 -21.89 -11.90
CA ALA A 47 5.54 -21.40 -10.53
C ALA A 47 4.73 -20.08 -10.49
N GLY A 48 3.41 -20.20 -10.31
CA GLY A 48 2.50 -19.06 -10.08
C GLY A 48 1.54 -18.70 -11.24
N GLY A 49 0.69 -19.64 -11.69
CA GLY A 49 -0.58 -19.44 -12.45
C GLY A 49 -0.51 -18.71 -13.82
N ILE A 50 -0.39 -19.35 -15.00
CA ILE A 50 -1.41 -20.07 -15.82
C ILE A 50 -2.68 -19.20 -16.08
N LEU A 51 -3.15 -18.81 -17.27
CA LEU A 51 -3.21 -19.39 -18.64
C LEU A 51 -3.59 -18.28 -19.64
N GLY A 52 -3.10 -18.32 -20.89
CA GLY A 52 -3.59 -17.43 -21.95
C GLY A 52 -2.85 -17.54 -23.27
N THR A 53 -2.92 -18.71 -23.92
CA THR A 53 -2.52 -18.84 -25.33
C THR A 53 -3.48 -18.04 -26.21
N ALA A 54 -3.10 -16.83 -26.61
CA ALA A 54 -3.87 -16.04 -27.57
C ALA A 54 -3.48 -16.41 -29.01
N THR A 55 -4.05 -17.49 -29.53
CA THR A 55 -4.20 -17.64 -30.98
C THR A 55 -5.35 -16.76 -31.44
N ALA A 56 -5.03 -15.60 -32.03
CA ALA A 56 -5.95 -14.87 -32.89
C ALA A 56 -5.15 -14.16 -33.98
N ILE A 57 -5.02 -14.83 -35.12
CA ILE A 57 -4.60 -14.21 -36.38
C ILE A 57 -5.61 -13.08 -36.66
N GLY A 58 -5.22 -11.81 -36.43
CA GLY A 58 -6.01 -10.64 -36.85
C GLY A 58 -6.07 -9.41 -35.92
N LEU A 59 -5.66 -9.46 -34.65
CA LEU A 59 -5.77 -8.33 -33.69
C LEU A 59 -4.48 -8.12 -32.85
N GLY A 60 -3.32 -8.16 -33.50
CA GLY A 60 -2.03 -8.46 -32.85
C GLY A 60 -1.37 -7.35 -32.00
N ALA A 61 -1.67 -6.06 -32.19
CA ALA A 61 -0.97 -4.99 -31.45
C ALA A 61 -1.66 -4.64 -30.11
N PHE A 62 -2.96 -4.31 -30.16
CA PHE A 62 -3.72 -3.86 -28.97
C PHE A 62 -3.83 -4.90 -27.85
N ALA A 63 -3.78 -6.19 -28.18
CA ALA A 63 -3.80 -7.27 -27.18
C ALA A 63 -2.41 -7.54 -26.59
N TYR A 64 -1.35 -7.24 -27.34
CA TYR A 64 0.04 -7.44 -26.91
C TYR A 64 0.52 -6.31 -26.00
N ASP A 65 0.19 -5.06 -26.32
CA ASP A 65 0.55 -3.90 -25.49
C ASP A 65 -0.11 -4.00 -24.11
N LYS A 66 -1.42 -4.25 -24.06
CA LYS A 66 -2.15 -4.46 -22.79
C LYS A 66 -1.61 -5.63 -21.97
N TYR A 67 -1.11 -6.68 -22.62
CA TYR A 67 -0.52 -7.83 -21.94
C TYR A 67 0.83 -7.49 -21.32
N ASN A 68 1.68 -6.76 -22.03
CA ASN A 68 2.96 -6.31 -21.48
C ASN A 68 2.75 -5.32 -20.34
N ASP A 69 1.86 -4.33 -20.49
CA ASP A 69 1.51 -3.38 -19.43
C ASP A 69 1.07 -4.10 -18.15
N SER A 70 0.21 -5.13 -18.28
CA SER A 70 -0.28 -5.90 -17.11
C SER A 70 0.82 -6.69 -16.41
N LYS A 71 1.82 -7.16 -17.15
CA LYS A 71 2.97 -7.89 -16.59
C LYS A 71 3.93 -6.95 -15.86
N GLU A 72 4.18 -5.80 -16.46
CA GLU A 72 5.03 -4.78 -15.86
C GLU A 72 4.40 -4.28 -14.55
N GLN A 73 3.11 -3.97 -14.54
CA GLN A 73 2.36 -3.61 -13.34
C GLN A 73 2.46 -4.68 -12.24
N ALA A 74 2.21 -5.96 -12.59
CA ALA A 74 2.31 -7.05 -11.61
C ALA A 74 3.73 -7.22 -11.04
N ALA A 75 4.76 -7.04 -11.87
CA ALA A 75 6.15 -7.12 -11.43
C ALA A 75 6.58 -5.92 -10.56
N GLU A 76 6.00 -4.74 -10.81
CA GLU A 76 6.17 -3.55 -9.96
C GLU A 76 5.48 -3.72 -8.62
N ASP A 77 4.25 -4.24 -8.60
CA ASP A 77 3.51 -4.54 -7.37
C ASP A 77 4.23 -5.58 -6.52
N GLU A 78 4.72 -6.67 -7.12
CA GLU A 78 5.46 -7.69 -6.39
C GLU A 78 6.76 -7.13 -5.79
N TRP A 79 7.48 -6.30 -6.55
CA TRP A 79 8.70 -5.65 -6.07
C TRP A 79 8.41 -4.65 -4.94
N GLY A 80 7.38 -3.82 -5.11
CA GLY A 80 6.93 -2.86 -4.11
C GLY A 80 6.50 -3.55 -2.81
N PHE A 81 5.73 -4.64 -2.92
CA PHE A 81 5.31 -5.44 -1.78
C PHE A 81 6.51 -6.03 -1.03
N LYS A 82 7.47 -6.65 -1.74
CA LYS A 82 8.67 -7.23 -1.12
C LYS A 82 9.51 -6.18 -0.38
N ASN A 83 9.64 -5.00 -0.95
CA ASN A 83 10.37 -3.91 -0.30
C ASN A 83 9.64 -3.40 0.94
N TRP A 84 8.33 -3.15 0.83
CA TRP A 84 7.52 -2.75 1.98
C TRP A 84 7.56 -3.79 3.10
N GLU A 85 7.48 -5.08 2.75
CA GLU A 85 7.54 -6.20 3.69
C GLU A 85 8.90 -6.30 4.38
N ALA A 86 10.01 -6.18 3.64
CA ALA A 86 11.36 -6.16 4.22
C ALA A 86 11.52 -5.00 5.22
N ASP A 87 11.01 -3.82 4.86
CA ASP A 87 11.00 -2.64 5.72
C ASP A 87 10.09 -2.81 6.95
N ALA A 88 8.95 -3.48 6.80
CA ALA A 88 8.04 -3.78 7.90
C ALA A 88 8.65 -4.77 8.90
N HIS A 89 9.34 -5.80 8.40
CA HIS A 89 10.13 -6.71 9.23
C HIS A 89 11.24 -5.99 9.98
N ARG A 90 11.95 -5.06 9.32
CA ARG A 90 12.97 -4.25 9.96
C ARG A 90 12.40 -3.42 11.11
N ARG A 91 11.30 -2.69 10.88
CA ARG A 91 10.60 -1.91 11.94
C ARG A 91 10.14 -2.79 13.10
N GLN A 92 9.53 -3.94 12.80
CA GLN A 92 9.13 -4.92 13.82
C GLN A 92 10.34 -5.41 14.63
N GLY A 93 11.44 -5.76 13.97
CA GLY A 93 12.68 -6.20 14.62
C GLY A 93 13.25 -5.13 15.55
N GLU A 94 13.39 -3.89 15.07
CA GLU A 94 13.83 -2.74 15.86
C GLU A 94 12.96 -2.53 17.11
N TYR A 95 11.64 -2.63 16.97
CA TYR A 95 10.70 -2.53 18.10
C TYR A 95 10.88 -3.66 19.12
N LEU A 96 10.94 -4.92 18.66
CA LEU A 96 11.09 -6.07 19.55
C LEU A 96 12.43 -6.05 20.29
N GLU A 97 13.51 -5.64 19.64
CA GLU A 97 14.81 -5.49 20.28
C GLU A 97 14.82 -4.36 21.31
N ALA A 98 14.13 -3.24 21.05
CA ALA A 98 13.97 -2.16 22.02
C ALA A 98 13.19 -2.62 23.26
N VAL A 99 12.11 -3.39 23.07
CA VAL A 99 11.33 -3.99 24.18
C VAL A 99 12.19 -4.94 25.00
N LYS A 100 12.91 -5.88 24.37
CA LYS A 100 13.78 -6.84 25.07
C LYS A 100 14.90 -6.16 25.85
N ALA A 101 15.46 -5.09 25.29
CA ALA A 101 16.52 -4.31 25.92
C ALA A 101 16.02 -3.29 26.95
N ASN A 102 14.70 -3.23 27.21
CA ASN A 102 14.07 -2.24 28.09
C ASN A 102 14.50 -0.80 27.77
N LYS A 103 14.55 -0.47 26.47
CA LYS A 103 14.88 0.87 25.97
C LYS A 103 13.61 1.70 25.82
N ASP A 104 13.78 3.02 25.74
CA ASP A 104 12.68 3.93 25.39
C ASP A 104 12.10 3.56 24.03
N LEU A 105 10.78 3.35 24.00
CA LEU A 105 10.05 3.03 22.79
C LEU A 105 9.65 4.32 22.06
N PRO A 106 9.56 4.28 20.71
CA PRO A 106 9.01 5.42 19.96
C PRO A 106 7.57 5.70 20.39
N LYS A 107 7.16 6.97 20.33
CA LYS A 107 5.78 7.38 20.66
C LYS A 107 4.73 6.59 19.89
N LEU A 108 5.02 6.32 18.62
CA LEU A 108 4.24 5.51 17.71
C LEU A 108 5.19 4.64 16.88
N THR A 109 4.79 3.41 16.56
CA THR A 109 5.50 2.54 15.62
C THR A 109 4.53 1.66 14.85
N TRP A 110 4.92 1.28 13.65
CA TRP A 110 4.20 0.29 12.85
C TRP A 110 4.82 -1.08 13.07
N VAL A 111 4.00 -2.07 13.39
CA VAL A 111 4.46 -3.44 13.63
C VAL A 111 3.73 -4.39 12.69
N LEU A 112 4.50 -5.18 11.94
CA LEU A 112 3.96 -6.21 11.05
C LEU A 112 3.24 -7.29 11.87
N THR A 113 2.07 -7.69 11.41
CA THR A 113 1.24 -8.75 11.98
C THR A 113 0.47 -9.45 10.87
N ASP A 114 -0.25 -10.51 11.22
CA ASP A 114 -1.07 -11.28 10.29
C ASP A 114 -2.42 -11.67 10.90
N ALA A 115 -3.37 -11.98 10.00
CA ALA A 115 -4.72 -12.42 10.32
C ALA A 115 -5.38 -11.52 11.39
N ASN A 116 -5.98 -12.10 12.42
CA ASN A 116 -6.65 -11.37 13.49
C ASN A 116 -5.75 -11.07 14.70
N ASN A 117 -4.42 -11.14 14.55
CA ASN A 117 -3.51 -10.89 15.66
C ASN A 117 -3.38 -9.37 15.92
N ILE A 118 -3.81 -8.95 17.11
CA ILE A 118 -3.72 -7.58 17.60
C ILE A 118 -2.69 -7.53 18.75
N PRO A 119 -1.46 -7.05 18.50
CA PRO A 119 -0.42 -6.92 19.52
C PRO A 119 -0.81 -5.94 20.63
N GLN A 120 -0.26 -6.16 21.83
CA GLN A 120 -0.40 -5.24 22.94
C GLN A 120 0.17 -3.86 22.58
N GLY A 121 -0.55 -2.80 22.96
CA GLY A 121 -0.18 -1.42 22.66
C GLY A 121 -0.75 -0.90 21.34
N ALA A 122 -1.59 -1.67 20.65
CA ALA A 122 -2.30 -1.21 19.46
C ALA A 122 -3.21 -0.03 19.80
N ILE A 123 -3.07 1.06 19.04
CA ILE A 123 -3.88 2.26 19.20
C ILE A 123 -5.30 1.96 18.72
N ARG A 124 -6.28 2.17 19.60
CA ARG A 124 -7.70 2.00 19.27
C ARG A 124 -8.12 3.14 18.36
N GLY A 125 -8.45 2.79 17.12
CA GLY A 125 -8.91 3.74 16.11
C GLY A 125 -10.42 3.87 16.01
N GLY A 126 -11.17 3.10 16.81
CA GLY A 126 -12.62 3.15 16.82
C GLY A 126 -13.26 1.94 17.47
N GLN A 127 -14.51 1.67 17.08
CA GLN A 127 -15.29 0.54 17.57
C GLN A 127 -16.47 0.20 16.65
N GLU A 128 -16.86 -1.06 16.66
CA GLU A 128 -18.14 -1.51 16.10
C GLU A 128 -19.33 -1.01 16.93
N SER A 129 -20.54 -1.24 16.42
CA SER A 129 -21.79 -0.88 17.08
C SER A 129 -22.02 -1.60 18.42
N ASP A 130 -21.46 -2.80 18.59
CA ASP A 130 -21.50 -3.58 19.83
C ASP A 130 -20.39 -3.21 20.83
N GLY A 131 -19.54 -2.23 20.48
CA GLY A 131 -18.40 -1.79 21.28
C GLY A 131 -17.11 -2.55 21.04
N THR A 132 -17.10 -3.59 20.19
CA THR A 132 -15.88 -4.31 19.79
C THR A 132 -14.83 -3.32 19.30
N PRO A 133 -13.59 -3.34 19.85
CA PRO A 133 -12.57 -2.38 19.48
C PRO A 133 -12.08 -2.59 18.05
N LEU A 134 -11.83 -1.48 17.36
CA LEU A 134 -11.21 -1.44 16.04
C LEU A 134 -9.87 -0.70 16.13
N TYR A 135 -8.88 -1.21 15.42
CA TYR A 135 -7.50 -0.75 15.49
C TYR A 135 -7.02 -0.19 14.16
N ILE A 136 -6.04 0.70 14.23
CA ILE A 136 -5.48 1.36 13.04
C ILE A 136 -4.49 0.42 12.37
N ALA A 137 -4.81 0.03 11.14
CA ALA A 137 -3.97 -0.81 10.30
C ALA A 137 -3.46 -0.02 9.09
N ARG A 138 -2.41 -0.53 8.45
CA ARG A 138 -2.03 -0.16 7.09
C ARG A 138 -1.48 -1.36 6.33
N ALA A 139 -1.65 -1.37 5.02
CA ALA A 139 -1.07 -2.42 4.19
C ALA A 139 -0.64 -1.88 2.83
N PHE A 140 0.33 -2.56 2.21
CA PHE A 140 0.70 -2.31 0.83
C PHE A 140 -0.38 -2.85 -0.11
N HIS A 141 -0.77 -2.05 -1.09
CA HIS A 141 -1.69 -2.44 -2.16
C HIS A 141 -1.48 -1.50 -3.37
N GLU A 142 -1.40 -2.07 -4.58
CA GLU A 142 -1.20 -1.35 -5.85
C GLU A 142 -0.18 -0.21 -5.77
N GLN A 143 1.07 -0.52 -5.39
CA GLN A 143 2.19 0.45 -5.25
C GLN A 143 2.02 1.54 -4.17
N GLY A 144 0.92 1.53 -3.42
CA GLY A 144 0.65 2.41 -2.29
C GLY A 144 0.71 1.69 -0.95
N VAL A 145 0.69 2.47 0.13
CA VAL A 145 0.48 1.99 1.50
C VAL A 145 -0.77 2.67 2.04
N HIS A 146 -1.84 1.91 2.25
CA HIS A 146 -3.16 2.45 2.58
C HIS A 146 -3.56 2.12 4.02
N ILE A 147 -4.18 3.11 4.68
CA ILE A 147 -4.71 2.98 6.03
C ILE A 147 -6.03 2.20 5.96
N GLY A 148 -6.24 1.33 6.95
CA GLY A 148 -7.45 0.56 7.11
C GLY A 148 -7.73 0.22 8.56
N THR A 149 -8.61 -0.77 8.73
CA THR A 149 -9.10 -1.21 10.02
C THR A 149 -8.69 -2.65 10.29
N ALA A 150 -8.26 -2.96 11.52
CA ALA A 150 -8.06 -4.32 12.00
C ALA A 150 -8.89 -4.60 13.26
N SER A 151 -9.22 -5.88 13.47
CA SER A 151 -9.95 -6.35 14.65
C SER A 151 -9.57 -7.78 14.97
N ALA A 152 -9.64 -8.16 16.25
CA ALA A 152 -9.51 -9.56 16.66
C ALA A 152 -10.62 -10.47 16.09
N ASN A 153 -11.71 -9.88 15.59
CA ASN A 153 -12.81 -10.60 14.95
C ASN A 153 -12.64 -10.78 13.42
N PHE A 154 -11.67 -10.09 12.80
CA PHE A 154 -11.43 -10.17 11.34
C PHE A 154 -10.43 -11.28 11.03
N LYS A 155 -10.94 -12.50 10.81
CA LYS A 155 -10.12 -13.72 10.59
C LYS A 155 -9.27 -13.67 9.30
N ASP A 156 -9.70 -12.84 8.37
CA ASP A 156 -9.17 -12.55 7.04
C ASP A 156 -8.11 -11.44 7.03
N GLY A 157 -7.93 -10.71 8.13
CA GLY A 157 -6.88 -9.70 8.29
C GLY A 157 -7.40 -8.28 8.44
N ALA A 158 -6.63 -7.32 7.93
CA ALA A 158 -7.04 -5.91 7.91
C ALA A 158 -7.91 -5.62 6.68
N HIS A 159 -8.79 -4.63 6.80
CA HIS A 159 -9.64 -4.15 5.72
C HIS A 159 -9.20 -2.74 5.32
N ILE A 160 -8.76 -2.55 4.07
CA ILE A 160 -8.38 -1.25 3.51
C ILE A 160 -9.39 -0.80 2.45
N ALA A 161 -9.59 0.52 2.35
CA ALA A 161 -10.44 1.12 1.34
C ALA A 161 -9.60 1.45 0.09
N TYR A 162 -9.97 0.90 -1.06
CA TYR A 162 -9.26 1.15 -2.31
C TYR A 162 -10.18 1.00 -3.54
N ASN A 163 -10.14 1.99 -4.43
CA ASN A 163 -10.86 2.01 -5.71
C ASN A 163 -12.34 1.61 -5.61
N GLY A 164 -13.06 2.17 -4.64
CA GLY A 164 -14.49 1.90 -4.44
C GLY A 164 -14.81 0.61 -3.69
N LYS A 165 -13.81 -0.16 -3.24
CA LYS A 165 -13.99 -1.45 -2.58
C LYS A 165 -13.28 -1.55 -1.24
N GLN A 166 -13.76 -2.47 -0.41
CA GLN A 166 -12.99 -3.02 0.69
C GLN A 166 -12.07 -4.13 0.17
N ILE A 167 -10.79 -4.05 0.51
CA ILE A 167 -9.79 -5.07 0.23
C ILE A 167 -9.37 -5.73 1.54
N GLU A 168 -9.49 -7.05 1.61
CA GLU A 168 -9.02 -7.87 2.72
C GLU A 168 -7.53 -8.15 2.56
N VAL A 169 -6.74 -7.85 3.59
CA VAL A 169 -5.29 -7.99 3.57
C VAL A 169 -4.81 -8.81 4.77
N PRO A 170 -4.42 -10.08 4.56
CA PRO A 170 -4.00 -10.97 5.64
C PRO A 170 -2.73 -10.54 6.37
N LYS A 171 -1.83 -9.81 5.70
CA LYS A 171 -0.55 -9.34 6.25
C LYS A 171 -0.48 -7.82 6.19
N TYR A 172 -0.36 -7.19 7.34
CA TYR A 172 -0.49 -5.75 7.49
C TYR A 172 0.37 -5.25 8.64
N GLU A 173 0.58 -3.94 8.72
CA GLU A 173 1.14 -3.31 9.91
C GLU A 173 0.03 -2.71 10.76
N ILE A 174 0.15 -2.82 12.07
CA ILE A 174 -0.73 -2.18 13.04
C ILE A 174 0.01 -1.05 13.76
N LEU A 175 -0.69 0.06 14.03
CA LEU A 175 -0.11 1.20 14.75
C LEU A 175 -0.08 0.89 16.24
N LEU A 176 1.12 0.79 16.80
CA LEU A 176 1.34 0.68 18.25
C LEU A 176 1.80 2.02 18.82
N GLY A 177 1.54 2.24 20.10
CA GLY A 177 2.10 3.36 20.85
C GLY A 177 1.32 3.67 22.12
N TYR A 178 1.49 4.89 22.61
CA TYR A 178 0.72 5.39 23.75
C TYR A 178 -0.49 6.20 23.25
N GLU A 179 -1.68 5.89 23.74
CA GLU A 179 -2.90 6.67 23.45
C GLU A 179 -2.72 8.16 23.79
N SER A 180 -1.93 8.46 24.84
CA SER A 180 -1.59 9.84 25.22
C SER A 180 -0.67 10.57 24.24
N ALA A 181 -0.04 9.86 23.30
CA ALA A 181 0.83 10.46 22.29
C ALA A 181 0.06 11.04 21.09
N VAL A 182 -1.25 10.79 21.03
CA VAL A 182 -2.10 11.19 19.91
C VAL A 182 -3.43 11.78 20.39
N ARG A 183 -4.09 12.51 19.51
CA ARG A 183 -5.46 12.97 19.72
C ARG A 183 -6.18 13.10 18.39
N TRP A 184 -7.50 13.02 18.44
CA TRP A 184 -8.36 13.19 17.28
C TRP A 184 -8.76 14.66 17.09
N VAL A 185 -8.78 15.13 15.84
CA VAL A 185 -9.23 16.47 15.47
C VAL A 185 -10.30 16.37 14.40
N ASP A 186 -11.34 17.20 14.51
CA ASP A 186 -12.41 17.25 13.52
C ASP A 186 -11.90 17.75 12.16
N GLY A 187 -12.30 17.07 11.10
CA GLY A 187 -12.03 17.40 9.71
C GLY A 187 -13.29 17.31 8.87
N GLN A 188 -13.31 18.04 7.75
CA GLN A 188 -14.42 18.04 6.82
C GLN A 188 -13.95 18.11 5.36
N GLY A 189 -14.48 17.21 4.53
CA GLY A 189 -14.13 17.12 3.10
C GLY A 189 -12.62 16.93 2.89
N PRO A 190 -12.04 17.52 1.83
CA PRO A 190 -10.60 17.47 1.60
C PRO A 190 -9.78 18.04 2.75
N LEU A 191 -8.77 17.30 3.19
CA LEU A 191 -7.91 17.69 4.32
C LEU A 191 -6.91 18.78 3.87
N LYS A 192 -7.35 20.04 3.87
CA LYS A 192 -6.55 21.20 3.44
C LYS A 192 -6.06 22.08 4.59
N ASN A 193 -6.87 22.22 5.64
CA ASN A 193 -6.58 23.10 6.78
C ASN A 193 -6.18 22.26 8.00
N LEU A 194 -4.90 21.92 8.08
CA LEU A 194 -4.37 21.08 9.16
C LEU A 194 -4.33 21.84 10.49
N ILE A 195 -4.87 21.20 11.53
CA ILE A 195 -4.72 21.63 12.93
C ILE A 195 -3.81 20.60 13.62
N GLY A 196 -2.65 21.04 14.09
CA GLY A 196 -1.64 20.16 14.67
C GLY A 196 -0.83 19.40 13.60
N LYS A 197 0.00 18.45 14.05
CA LYS A 197 0.82 17.61 13.18
C LYS A 197 0.10 16.28 12.90
N PRO A 198 -0.46 16.06 11.70
CA PRO A 198 -1.15 14.81 11.39
C PRO A 198 -0.17 13.62 11.38
N VAL A 199 -0.68 12.45 11.74
CA VAL A 199 0.07 11.19 11.68
C VAL A 199 -0.05 10.64 10.27
N GLU A 200 1.06 10.65 9.51
CA GLU A 200 1.13 10.02 8.18
C GLU A 200 0.94 8.51 8.34
N GLY A 201 -0.08 7.96 7.67
CA GLY A 201 -0.40 6.54 7.71
C GLY A 201 0.22 5.79 6.54
N GLY A 202 0.39 6.46 5.40
CA GLY A 202 1.00 5.90 4.22
C GLY A 202 1.00 6.89 3.06
N ARG A 203 1.13 6.36 1.83
CA ARG A 203 1.23 7.14 0.61
C ARG A 203 0.47 6.45 -0.51
N GLU A 204 -0.16 7.24 -1.37
CA GLU A 204 -0.72 6.77 -2.64
C GLU A 204 0.42 6.44 -3.63
N PRO A 205 0.14 5.77 -4.77
CA PRO A 205 1.17 5.32 -5.72
C PRO A 205 2.03 6.44 -6.30
N ASP A 206 1.46 7.64 -6.42
CA ASP A 206 2.17 8.85 -6.87
C ASP A 206 3.05 9.48 -5.78
N GLY A 207 3.13 8.86 -4.59
CA GLY A 207 3.89 9.33 -3.44
C GLY A 207 3.16 10.36 -2.57
N THR A 208 1.91 10.73 -2.92
CA THR A 208 1.09 11.66 -2.14
C THR A 208 0.85 11.12 -0.74
N PRO A 209 1.16 11.88 0.34
CA PRO A 209 0.93 11.43 1.70
C PRO A 209 -0.56 11.36 2.03
N ILE A 210 -0.95 10.30 2.72
CA ILE A 210 -2.28 10.10 3.29
C ILE A 210 -2.18 9.87 4.80
N TYR A 211 -3.19 10.36 5.50
CA TYR A 211 -3.19 10.43 6.96
C TYR A 211 -4.29 9.55 7.55
N ILE A 212 -4.11 9.21 8.82
CA ILE A 212 -5.08 8.37 9.55
C ILE A 212 -6.33 9.20 9.86
N GLY A 213 -7.47 8.74 9.36
CA GLY A 213 -8.79 9.24 9.68
C GLY A 213 -9.61 8.22 10.46
N GLN A 214 -10.72 8.68 11.04
CA GLN A 214 -11.83 7.83 11.47
C GLN A 214 -13.15 8.52 11.11
N GLY A 215 -14.13 7.76 10.62
CA GLY A 215 -15.48 8.24 10.33
C GLY A 215 -16.52 7.50 11.16
N HIS A 216 -17.65 8.17 11.38
CA HIS A 216 -18.82 7.58 12.02
C HIS A 216 -19.71 6.95 10.94
N LEU A 217 -19.89 5.63 10.98
CA LEU A 217 -20.64 4.89 9.97
C LEU A 217 -21.58 3.90 10.65
N LYS A 218 -22.90 4.02 10.43
CA LYS A 218 -23.93 3.07 10.92
C LYS A 218 -23.75 2.66 12.40
N ASN A 219 -23.55 3.64 13.29
CA ASN A 219 -23.28 3.49 14.74
C ASN A 219 -21.92 2.88 15.13
N SER A 220 -21.02 2.70 14.17
CA SER A 220 -19.61 2.38 14.40
C SER A 220 -18.73 3.62 14.21
N VAL A 221 -17.50 3.57 14.72
CA VAL A 221 -16.42 4.51 14.39
C VAL A 221 -15.30 3.68 13.81
N ARG A 222 -14.89 3.96 12.58
CA ARG A 222 -13.94 3.11 11.84
C ARG A 222 -12.75 3.89 11.34
N PRO A 223 -11.52 3.37 11.52
CA PRO A 223 -10.33 3.89 10.86
C PRO A 223 -10.42 3.88 9.34
N GLY A 224 -9.79 4.87 8.72
CA GLY A 224 -9.70 5.00 7.27
C GLY A 224 -8.60 5.96 6.85
N LYS A 225 -8.57 6.29 5.55
CA LYS A 225 -7.60 7.22 4.97
C LYS A 225 -8.22 8.58 4.66
N VAL A 226 -7.51 9.65 4.99
CA VAL A 226 -7.85 11.04 4.67
C VAL A 226 -6.69 11.71 3.96
N GLY A 227 -6.97 12.70 3.11
CA GLY A 227 -5.95 13.38 2.32
C GLY A 227 -6.51 14.59 1.59
N ALA A 228 -5.62 15.41 1.03
CA ALA A 228 -6.00 16.59 0.27
C ALA A 228 -6.76 16.26 -1.03
N ASN A 229 -6.55 15.05 -1.56
CA ASN A 229 -7.16 14.57 -2.81
C ASN A 229 -8.45 13.76 -2.59
N PHE A 230 -8.86 13.54 -1.33
CA PHE A 230 -10.09 12.84 -1.01
C PHE A 230 -11.18 13.82 -0.60
N ASP A 231 -12.42 13.51 -0.90
CA ASP A 231 -13.57 14.32 -0.52
C ASP A 231 -14.16 13.87 0.84
N GLY A 232 -13.30 13.43 1.77
CA GLY A 232 -13.68 12.85 3.06
C GLY A 232 -12.71 11.78 3.57
N CYS A 233 -13.10 11.09 4.63
CA CYS A 233 -12.45 9.88 5.10
C CYS A 233 -12.98 8.68 4.32
N LEU A 234 -12.09 7.94 3.65
CA LEU A 234 -12.40 6.71 2.92
C LEU A 234 -12.20 5.51 3.86
N ILE A 235 -13.24 4.68 3.99
CA ILE A 235 -13.36 3.64 5.01
C ILE A 235 -13.83 2.34 4.36
N ALA A 236 -13.17 1.23 4.69
CA ALA A 236 -13.60 -0.09 4.26
C ALA A 236 -14.81 -0.55 5.10
N TYR A 237 -15.91 -0.87 4.45
CA TYR A 237 -17.11 -1.35 5.12
C TYR A 237 -17.99 -2.18 4.20
N ASP A 238 -18.37 -3.38 4.66
CA ASP A 238 -19.38 -4.24 4.00
C ASP A 238 -19.08 -4.51 2.52
N ASN A 239 -17.80 -4.78 2.21
CA ASN A 239 -17.25 -5.01 0.86
C ASN A 239 -17.05 -3.76 -0.01
N ASP A 240 -17.51 -2.59 0.44
CA ASP A 240 -17.41 -1.33 -0.28
C ASP A 240 -16.42 -0.34 0.38
N GLU A 241 -16.04 0.69 -0.38
CA GLU A 241 -15.42 1.90 0.15
C GLU A 241 -16.51 2.94 0.44
N GLU A 242 -16.70 3.23 1.72
CA GLU A 242 -17.59 4.28 2.19
C GLU A 242 -16.82 5.58 2.40
N LYS A 243 -17.50 6.71 2.16
CA LYS A 243 -16.89 8.04 2.28
C LYS A 243 -17.64 8.90 3.29
N GLU A 244 -16.97 9.24 4.39
CA GLU A 244 -17.51 10.13 5.41
C GLU A 244 -16.93 11.54 5.28
N ARG A 245 -17.77 12.50 4.91
CA ARG A 245 -17.35 13.90 4.73
C ARG A 245 -17.03 14.59 6.05
N ASN A 246 -17.68 14.22 7.14
CA ASN A 246 -17.39 14.72 8.47
C ASN A 246 -16.66 13.59 9.22
N TYR A 247 -15.42 13.82 9.58
CA TYR A 247 -14.55 12.81 10.14
C TYR A 247 -13.65 13.41 11.22
N ARG A 248 -12.85 12.56 11.84
CA ARG A 248 -11.72 13.00 12.66
C ARG A 248 -10.42 12.46 12.09
N TYR A 249 -9.34 13.22 12.18
CA TYR A 249 -8.02 12.78 11.77
C TYR A 249 -7.06 12.78 12.96
N LEU A 250 -6.11 11.85 12.93
CA LEU A 250 -5.20 11.61 14.03
C LEU A 250 -4.03 12.58 13.94
N VAL A 251 -3.74 13.25 15.04
CA VAL A 251 -2.58 14.14 15.17
C VAL A 251 -1.76 13.76 16.39
N TYR A 252 -0.47 14.08 16.38
CA TYR A 252 0.35 13.96 17.58
C TYR A 252 -0.19 14.89 18.69
N ALA A 253 -0.29 14.37 19.91
CA ALA A 253 -0.56 15.16 21.10
C ALA A 253 0.62 16.11 21.38
N GLN A 254 0.31 17.34 21.79
CA GLN A 254 1.29 18.37 22.12
C GLN A 254 1.73 18.24 23.57
#